data_AF-A0A924YNE8-F1
#
_entry.id   AF-A0A924YNE8-F1
#
_cell.length_a   1.000
_cell.length_b   1.000
_cell.length_c   1.000
_cell.angle_alpha   90.00
_cell.angle_beta   90.00
_cell.angle_gamma   90.00
#
_symmetry.space_group_name_H-M   'P 1'
#
loop_
_entity.id
_entity.type
_entity.pdbx_description
1 polymer ?
#
loop_
_entity_poly.entity_id
_entity_poly.type
_entity_poly.pdbx_seq_one_letter_code
_entity_poly.pdbx_strand_id
1 'polypeptide(L)'
;MLTLALRGLAGLTASAAIIVVWLMTSVPTSLSGAVPFSEVLAELRGAETLQFRLSKDGRSAEVWVRAPGLVRKEESPQRYEIAAGSRLWRVDEVANTVTEEDSPWFLRHDKQIDLIGLLDVGVQDASSLLTARPVSRERFDGRDCFVYLTKIESSRGVIWIEAFAEAESKRLVQLTAWEGDLRELRANAERIDQKPPLADLRLIAVNVPVADEKFVVAKSLTEDGRIGKVSDAQGIVVLRPMLAKRWTPLCREMLLKPGDWLRTELRGANAIKVTLSSEVELTLGPGTLVECISPMQARLYSGQAQVMFPKQNTGEESVAFQLSAPRDGSRFLKPGDKKLVRVDRDEKLVDVEKTPLWLAGFEGTSNNESIGSLIVNLPD
;
A
#
# COMPACT_ATOMS: atom_id res chain seq x y z
N MET A 1 -47.11 66.09 -37.11
CA MET A 1 -47.49 64.93 -36.26
C MET A 1 -47.11 63.57 -36.85
N LEU A 2 -46.87 63.43 -38.16
CA LEU A 2 -46.48 62.14 -38.78
C LEU A 2 -45.06 61.65 -38.42
N THR A 3 -44.17 62.53 -37.97
CA THR A 3 -42.76 62.23 -37.67
C THR A 3 -42.49 61.72 -36.25
N LEU A 4 -43.47 61.82 -35.33
CA LEU A 4 -43.36 61.26 -33.97
C LEU A 4 -43.85 59.80 -33.90
N ALA A 5 -44.84 59.41 -34.73
CA ALA A 5 -45.31 58.03 -34.79
C ALA A 5 -44.27 57.06 -35.37
N LEU A 6 -43.40 57.53 -36.27
CA LEU A 6 -42.37 56.69 -36.92
C LEU A 6 -41.17 56.36 -36.01
N ARG A 7 -40.91 57.16 -34.97
CA ARG A 7 -39.82 56.91 -34.01
C ARG A 7 -40.22 55.90 -32.90
N GLY A 8 -41.51 55.70 -32.65
CA GLY A 8 -42.00 54.68 -31.71
C GLY A 8 -41.92 53.24 -32.24
N LEU A 9 -41.99 53.06 -33.57
CA LEU A 9 -41.94 51.74 -34.22
C LEU A 9 -40.52 51.16 -34.34
N ALA A 10 -39.48 52.00 -34.36
CA ALA A 10 -38.09 51.54 -34.39
C ALA A 10 -37.57 51.03 -33.03
N GLY A 11 -38.22 51.40 -31.92
CA GLY A 11 -37.86 50.90 -30.58
C GLY A 11 -38.34 49.47 -30.32
N LEU A 12 -39.53 49.10 -30.82
CA LEU A 12 -40.12 47.77 -30.61
C LEU A 12 -39.41 46.65 -31.38
N THR A 13 -38.84 46.94 -32.55
CA THR A 13 -38.10 45.94 -33.35
C THR A 13 -36.74 45.60 -32.74
N ALA A 14 -36.06 46.57 -32.12
CA ALA A 14 -34.79 46.33 -31.42
C ALA A 14 -34.98 45.48 -30.15
N SER A 15 -36.06 45.71 -29.38
CA SER A 15 -36.37 44.92 -28.19
C SER A 15 -36.72 43.47 -28.55
N ALA A 16 -37.49 43.25 -29.62
CA ALA A 16 -37.83 41.91 -30.07
C ALA A 16 -36.60 41.12 -30.58
N ALA A 17 -35.66 41.78 -31.27
CA ALA A 17 -34.42 41.14 -31.71
C ALA A 17 -33.53 40.74 -30.53
N ILE A 18 -33.44 41.55 -29.47
CA ILE A 18 -32.70 41.20 -28.26
C ILE A 18 -33.35 40.00 -27.55
N ILE A 19 -34.69 39.96 -27.46
CA ILE A 19 -35.42 38.84 -26.87
C ILE A 19 -35.23 37.57 -27.69
N VAL A 20 -35.27 37.63 -29.02
CA VAL A 20 -35.07 36.47 -29.90
C VAL A 20 -33.63 35.97 -29.86
N VAL A 21 -32.64 36.86 -29.84
CA VAL A 21 -31.22 36.48 -29.69
C VAL A 21 -30.97 35.88 -28.30
N TRP A 22 -31.57 36.44 -27.24
CA TRP A 22 -31.48 35.91 -25.87
C TRP A 22 -32.20 34.57 -25.72
N LEU A 23 -33.35 34.36 -26.37
CA LEU A 23 -34.04 33.07 -26.43
C LEU A 23 -33.25 32.04 -27.24
N MET A 24 -32.65 32.43 -28.38
CA MET A 24 -31.83 31.53 -29.20
C MET A 24 -30.52 31.13 -28.51
N THR A 25 -29.95 31.97 -27.65
CA THR A 25 -28.77 31.62 -26.84
C THR A 25 -29.11 30.84 -25.57
N SER A 26 -30.39 30.81 -25.16
CA SER A 26 -30.84 30.10 -23.96
C SER A 26 -31.57 28.78 -24.22
N VAL A 27 -31.86 28.42 -25.48
CA VAL A 27 -32.24 27.04 -25.80
C VAL A 27 -31.00 26.16 -25.60
N PRO A 28 -31.01 25.21 -24.64
CA PRO A 28 -29.90 24.30 -24.45
C PRO A 28 -29.72 23.52 -25.75
N THR A 29 -28.65 23.82 -26.48
CA THR A 29 -28.24 23.04 -27.64
C THR A 29 -27.99 21.63 -27.11
N SER A 30 -28.88 20.70 -27.46
CA SER A 30 -28.65 19.28 -27.23
C SER A 30 -27.23 18.97 -27.68
N LEU A 31 -26.36 18.63 -26.73
CA LEU A 31 -24.95 18.36 -27.00
C LEU A 31 -24.90 17.15 -27.93
N SER A 32 -24.80 17.39 -29.24
CA SER A 32 -24.84 16.34 -30.25
C SER A 32 -23.69 15.36 -29.99
N GLY A 33 -23.99 14.06 -29.95
CA GLY A 33 -23.02 13.01 -29.63
C GLY A 33 -22.82 12.73 -28.13
N ALA A 34 -23.53 13.43 -27.24
CA ALA A 34 -23.49 13.17 -25.80
C ALA A 34 -24.02 11.77 -25.45
N VAL A 35 -23.20 11.03 -24.70
CA VAL A 35 -23.54 9.70 -24.16
C VAL A 35 -23.80 9.79 -22.65
N PRO A 36 -24.55 8.86 -22.05
CA PRO A 36 -24.61 8.76 -20.60
C PRO A 36 -23.25 8.38 -20.02
N PHE A 37 -22.97 8.80 -18.78
CA PHE A 37 -21.69 8.54 -18.12
C PHE A 37 -21.35 7.05 -17.98
N SER A 38 -22.36 6.18 -17.91
CA SER A 38 -22.14 4.72 -17.93
C SER A 38 -21.37 4.24 -19.17
N GLU A 39 -21.53 4.89 -20.32
CA GLU A 39 -20.80 4.56 -21.55
C GLU A 39 -19.33 5.00 -21.47
N VAL A 40 -19.05 6.15 -20.85
CA VAL A 40 -17.68 6.62 -20.55
C VAL A 40 -16.95 5.61 -19.66
N LEU A 41 -17.63 5.07 -18.64
CA LEU A 41 -17.04 4.07 -17.76
C LEU A 41 -16.88 2.69 -18.41
N ALA A 42 -17.72 2.35 -19.39
CA ALA A 42 -17.66 1.06 -20.07
C ALA A 42 -16.32 0.87 -20.81
N GLU A 43 -15.74 1.93 -21.37
CA GLU A 43 -14.41 1.87 -22.01
C GLU A 43 -13.32 1.54 -20.98
N LEU A 44 -13.34 2.19 -19.81
CA LEU A 44 -12.35 1.93 -18.75
C LEU A 44 -12.44 0.51 -18.19
N ARG A 45 -13.64 -0.07 -18.12
CA ARG A 45 -13.84 -1.46 -17.68
C ARG A 45 -13.21 -2.48 -18.62
N GLY A 46 -13.02 -2.12 -19.89
CA GLY A 46 -12.34 -2.96 -20.88
C GLY A 46 -10.81 -2.88 -20.83
N ALA A 47 -10.24 -1.97 -20.03
CA ALA A 47 -8.79 -1.82 -19.92
C ALA A 47 -8.15 -2.93 -19.08
N GLU A 48 -6.98 -3.39 -19.50
CA GLU A 48 -6.17 -4.35 -18.75
C GLU A 48 -5.54 -3.68 -17.52
N THR A 49 -5.07 -2.44 -17.69
CA THR A 49 -4.52 -1.63 -16.61
C THR A 49 -5.00 -0.18 -16.70
N LEU A 50 -5.16 0.47 -15.55
CA LEU A 50 -5.38 1.91 -15.46
C LEU A 50 -4.41 2.50 -14.43
N GLN A 51 -3.96 3.72 -14.68
CA GLN A 51 -3.22 4.52 -13.73
C GLN A 51 -3.97 5.83 -13.48
N PHE A 52 -4.22 6.12 -12.22
CA PHE A 52 -4.81 7.38 -11.77
C PHE A 52 -3.89 8.09 -10.78
N ARG A 53 -4.11 9.40 -10.63
CA ARG A 53 -3.62 10.19 -9.52
C ARG A 53 -4.81 10.65 -8.68
N LEU A 54 -4.82 10.28 -7.40
CA LEU A 54 -5.82 10.69 -6.42
C LEU A 54 -5.24 11.81 -5.57
N SER A 55 -5.90 12.97 -5.52
CA SER A 55 -5.56 14.06 -4.59
C SER A 55 -6.69 14.27 -3.59
N LYS A 56 -6.39 14.23 -2.29
CA LYS A 56 -7.38 14.36 -1.21
C LYS A 56 -6.71 14.97 0.02
N ASP A 57 -7.36 15.96 0.65
CA ASP A 57 -6.88 16.62 1.88
C ASP A 57 -5.41 17.11 1.76
N GLY A 58 -5.02 17.61 0.59
CA GLY A 58 -3.65 18.08 0.29
C GLY A 58 -2.60 16.97 0.12
N ARG A 59 -3.01 15.70 0.17
CA ARG A 59 -2.16 14.53 -0.12
C ARG A 59 -2.43 14.01 -1.52
N SER A 60 -1.42 13.39 -2.13
CA SER A 60 -1.53 12.71 -3.42
C SER A 60 -1.20 11.24 -3.24
N ALA A 61 -1.91 10.38 -3.96
CA ALA A 61 -1.62 8.96 -4.10
C ALA A 61 -1.66 8.56 -5.58
N GLU A 62 -0.82 7.61 -5.96
CA GLU A 62 -0.95 6.94 -7.25
C GLU A 62 -1.84 5.71 -7.10
N VAL A 63 -2.77 5.52 -8.02
CA VAL A 63 -3.67 4.38 -8.02
C VAL A 63 -3.44 3.58 -9.29
N TRP A 64 -3.05 2.32 -9.15
CA TRP A 64 -2.98 1.36 -10.24
C TRP A 64 -4.12 0.37 -10.12
N VAL A 65 -4.72 0.10 -11.26
CA VAL A 65 -5.77 -0.88 -11.44
C VAL A 65 -5.26 -1.92 -12.41
N ARG A 66 -5.50 -3.20 -12.13
CA ARG A 66 -5.26 -4.29 -13.07
C ARG A 66 -6.43 -5.25 -13.08
N ALA A 67 -6.92 -5.56 -14.28
CA ALA A 67 -7.94 -6.57 -14.47
C ALA A 67 -7.37 -7.99 -14.24
N PRO A 68 -8.13 -8.92 -13.65
CA PRO A 68 -9.42 -8.73 -13.02
C PRO A 68 -9.28 -8.40 -11.52
N GLY A 69 -9.77 -7.24 -11.11
CA GLY A 69 -10.07 -6.97 -9.72
C GLY A 69 -8.87 -6.73 -8.79
N LEU A 70 -7.76 -6.20 -9.30
CA LEU A 70 -6.62 -5.77 -8.49
C LEU A 70 -6.51 -4.25 -8.48
N VAL A 71 -6.31 -3.68 -7.30
CA VAL A 71 -6.09 -2.25 -7.11
C VAL A 71 -4.93 -2.05 -6.16
N ARG A 72 -4.04 -1.10 -6.46
CA ARG A 72 -3.01 -0.62 -5.54
C ARG A 72 -3.14 0.89 -5.43
N LYS A 73 -3.31 1.42 -4.23
CA LYS A 73 -3.26 2.86 -3.93
C LYS A 73 -2.01 3.13 -3.10
N GLU A 74 -1.08 3.92 -3.61
CA GLU A 74 0.22 4.18 -2.98
C GLU A 74 0.36 5.66 -2.64
N GLU A 75 0.42 5.95 -1.35
CA GLU A 75 0.71 7.29 -0.83
C GLU A 75 2.22 7.53 -0.79
N SER A 76 3.00 6.47 -0.51
CA SER A 76 4.46 6.44 -0.59
C SER A 76 4.95 5.01 -0.85
N PRO A 77 6.21 4.81 -1.23
CA PRO A 77 6.77 3.46 -1.40
C PRO A 77 6.63 2.56 -0.17
N GLN A 78 6.50 3.15 1.03
CA GLN A 78 6.41 2.44 2.31
C GLN A 78 4.98 2.38 2.87
N ARG A 79 4.02 3.12 2.29
CA ARG A 79 2.62 3.16 2.73
C ARG A 79 1.69 3.05 1.54
N TYR A 80 1.02 1.92 1.45
CA TYR A 80 0.14 1.61 0.34
C TYR A 80 -0.98 0.66 0.76
N GLU A 81 -2.00 0.63 -0.06
CA GLU A 81 -3.15 -0.25 0.06
C GLU A 81 -3.20 -1.13 -1.18
N ILE A 82 -3.42 -2.44 -1.00
CA ILE A 82 -3.65 -3.39 -2.10
C ILE A 82 -5.02 -3.99 -1.88
N ALA A 83 -5.85 -4.03 -2.92
CA ALA A 83 -7.09 -4.77 -2.89
C ALA A 83 -7.12 -5.84 -3.97
N ALA A 84 -7.62 -7.02 -3.62
CA ALA A 84 -7.85 -8.13 -4.53
C ALA A 84 -9.27 -8.68 -4.31
N GLY A 85 -10.21 -8.26 -5.17
CA GLY A 85 -11.63 -8.52 -4.95
C GLY A 85 -12.09 -7.96 -3.58
N SER A 86 -12.80 -8.75 -2.78
CA SER A 86 -13.38 -8.25 -1.53
C SER A 86 -12.37 -7.92 -0.42
N ARG A 87 -11.08 -8.25 -0.58
CA ARG A 87 -10.07 -8.04 0.45
C ARG A 87 -9.24 -6.80 0.16
N LEU A 88 -8.97 -6.02 1.20
CA LEU A 88 -8.09 -4.87 1.22
C LEU A 88 -7.00 -5.10 2.27
N TRP A 89 -5.75 -4.91 1.88
CA TRP A 89 -4.60 -4.90 2.77
C TRP A 89 -4.04 -3.49 2.84
N ARG A 90 -4.00 -2.91 4.04
CA ARG A 90 -3.28 -1.65 4.29
C ARG A 90 -1.89 -2.00 4.81
N VAL A 91 -0.87 -1.61 4.06
CA VAL A 91 0.53 -1.92 4.32
C VAL A 91 1.25 -0.66 4.80
N ASP A 92 1.92 -0.79 5.95
CA ASP A 92 2.88 0.19 6.45
C ASP A 92 4.21 -0.54 6.71
N GLU A 93 5.15 -0.40 5.77
CA GLU A 93 6.45 -1.07 5.82
C GLU A 93 7.36 -0.50 6.92
N VAL A 94 7.18 0.76 7.31
CA VAL A 94 7.94 1.37 8.41
C VAL A 94 7.53 0.74 9.74
N ALA A 95 6.23 0.48 9.92
CA ALA A 95 5.71 -0.23 11.07
C ALA A 95 5.84 -1.77 10.96
N ASN A 96 6.19 -2.29 9.77
CA ASN A 96 6.15 -3.71 9.43
C ASN A 96 4.77 -4.35 9.67
N THR A 97 3.70 -3.58 9.46
CA THR A 97 2.31 -4.01 9.73
C THR A 97 1.51 -4.15 8.45
N VAL A 98 0.63 -5.16 8.42
CA VAL A 98 -0.42 -5.29 7.41
C VAL A 98 -1.76 -5.49 8.10
N THR A 99 -2.77 -4.69 7.74
CA THR A 99 -4.14 -4.88 8.24
C THR A 99 -5.04 -5.33 7.11
N GLU A 100 -5.85 -6.36 7.34
CA GLU A 100 -6.82 -6.89 6.37
C GLU A 100 -8.22 -6.35 6.71
N GLU A 101 -8.89 -5.79 5.71
CA GLU A 101 -10.24 -5.23 5.78
C GLU A 101 -11.05 -5.63 4.54
N ASP A 102 -12.35 -5.33 4.56
CA ASP A 102 -13.19 -5.43 3.37
C ASP A 102 -12.88 -4.27 2.40
N SER A 103 -12.68 -4.60 1.12
CA SER A 103 -12.40 -3.60 0.09
C SER A 103 -13.66 -2.79 -0.28
N PRO A 104 -13.60 -1.45 -0.21
CA PRO A 104 -14.69 -0.59 -0.66
C PRO A 104 -14.68 -0.35 -2.18
N TRP A 105 -13.69 -0.87 -2.91
CA TRP A 105 -13.46 -0.50 -4.32
C TRP A 105 -14.08 -1.43 -5.35
N PHE A 106 -14.79 -2.48 -4.93
CA PHE A 106 -15.42 -3.40 -5.87
C PHE A 106 -16.92 -3.42 -5.69
N LEU A 107 -17.61 -3.25 -6.81
CA LEU A 107 -19.04 -3.54 -6.88
C LEU A 107 -19.23 -5.05 -6.68
N ARG A 108 -20.35 -5.44 -6.04
CA ARG A 108 -20.54 -6.82 -5.58
C ARG A 108 -20.39 -7.83 -6.73
N HIS A 109 -19.53 -8.83 -6.48
CA HIS A 109 -19.33 -10.07 -7.25
C HIS A 109 -18.77 -9.97 -8.67
N ASP A 110 -18.87 -8.83 -9.35
CA ASP A 110 -18.43 -8.67 -10.74
C ASP A 110 -16.96 -8.27 -10.91
N LYS A 111 -16.23 -8.08 -9.79
CA LYS A 111 -14.84 -7.59 -9.76
C LYS A 111 -14.67 -6.25 -10.51
N GLN A 112 -15.75 -5.51 -10.76
CA GLN A 112 -15.68 -4.21 -11.38
C GLN A 112 -15.27 -3.18 -10.34
N ILE A 113 -14.34 -2.32 -10.74
CA ILE A 113 -13.82 -1.30 -9.86
C ILE A 113 -14.80 -0.14 -9.79
N ASP A 114 -15.16 0.24 -8.58
CA ASP A 114 -15.92 1.43 -8.29
C ASP A 114 -14.99 2.65 -8.25
N LEU A 115 -14.92 3.37 -9.36
CA LEU A 115 -14.11 4.59 -9.45
C LEU A 115 -14.57 5.69 -8.50
N ILE A 116 -15.84 5.68 -8.08
CA ILE A 116 -16.36 6.64 -7.09
C ILE A 116 -15.94 6.19 -5.69
N GLY A 117 -15.94 4.88 -5.45
CA GLY A 117 -15.31 4.28 -4.26
C GLY A 117 -13.84 4.70 -4.09
N LEU A 118 -13.08 4.85 -5.18
CA LEU A 118 -11.68 5.31 -5.14
C LEU A 118 -11.52 6.77 -4.64
N LEU A 119 -12.56 7.61 -4.75
CA LEU A 119 -12.52 8.97 -4.20
C LEU A 119 -12.55 8.97 -2.67
N ASP A 120 -13.00 7.89 -2.04
CA ASP A 120 -13.10 7.74 -0.58
C ASP A 120 -13.87 8.91 0.09
N VAL A 121 -14.98 9.32 -0.54
CA VAL A 121 -15.87 10.38 -0.04
C VAL A 121 -17.14 9.82 0.60
N GLY A 122 -17.21 8.51 0.80
CA GLY A 122 -18.32 7.83 1.50
C GLY A 122 -19.64 7.85 0.74
N VAL A 123 -19.59 7.77 -0.59
CA VAL A 123 -20.77 7.59 -1.45
C VAL A 123 -21.29 6.17 -1.30
N GLN A 124 -22.61 6.03 -1.11
CA GLN A 124 -23.25 4.71 -1.00
C GLN A 124 -23.96 4.26 -2.30
N ASP A 125 -24.46 5.21 -3.08
CA ASP A 125 -25.14 4.93 -4.35
C ASP A 125 -24.64 5.86 -5.46
N ALA A 126 -24.07 5.26 -6.50
CA ALA A 126 -23.53 5.91 -7.69
C ALA A 126 -24.51 5.98 -8.86
N SER A 127 -25.72 5.41 -8.72
CA SER A 127 -26.67 5.21 -9.82
C SER A 127 -27.04 6.51 -10.56
N SER A 128 -27.14 7.62 -9.83
CA SER A 128 -27.43 8.94 -10.40
C SER A 128 -26.30 9.43 -11.32
N LEU A 129 -25.04 9.14 -11.00
CA LEU A 129 -23.90 9.49 -11.86
C LEU A 129 -23.91 8.64 -13.12
N LEU A 130 -24.14 7.34 -13.01
CA LEU A 130 -24.11 6.42 -14.16
C LEU A 130 -25.13 6.80 -15.24
N THR A 131 -26.28 7.33 -14.83
CA THR A 131 -27.36 7.77 -15.75
C THR A 131 -27.25 9.23 -16.16
N ALA A 132 -26.30 9.98 -15.59
CA ALA A 132 -26.11 11.39 -15.88
C ALA A 132 -25.74 11.61 -17.36
N ARG A 133 -26.35 12.63 -17.95
CA ARG A 133 -25.99 13.19 -19.26
C ARG A 133 -25.10 14.41 -19.06
N PRO A 134 -24.23 14.74 -20.02
CA PRO A 134 -23.38 15.91 -19.88
C PRO A 134 -24.23 17.18 -19.87
N VAL A 135 -23.87 18.09 -18.96
CA VAL A 135 -24.56 19.37 -18.74
C VAL A 135 -23.94 20.50 -19.54
N SER A 136 -22.65 20.38 -19.88
CA SER A 136 -21.91 21.36 -20.68
C SER A 136 -20.77 20.71 -21.47
N ARG A 137 -20.15 21.51 -22.33
CA ARG A 137 -18.92 21.18 -23.05
C ARG A 137 -17.90 22.28 -22.77
N GLU A 138 -16.75 21.91 -22.24
CA GLU A 138 -15.74 22.84 -21.72
C GLU A 138 -14.35 22.40 -22.17
N ARG A 139 -13.44 23.37 -22.32
CA ARG A 139 -12.04 23.07 -22.60
C ARG A 139 -11.32 22.79 -21.29
N PHE A 140 -10.86 21.55 -21.09
CA PHE A 140 -10.16 21.10 -19.89
C PHE A 140 -8.81 20.50 -20.27
N ASP A 141 -7.72 20.99 -19.65
CA ASP A 141 -6.34 20.55 -19.94
C ASP A 141 -6.00 20.58 -21.45
N GLY A 142 -6.47 21.62 -22.14
CA GLY A 142 -6.28 21.80 -23.58
C GLY A 142 -7.19 20.96 -24.48
N ARG A 143 -7.96 20.01 -23.91
CA ARG A 143 -8.87 19.10 -24.61
C ARG A 143 -10.30 19.60 -24.54
N ASP A 144 -11.12 19.17 -25.49
CA ASP A 144 -12.54 19.46 -25.50
C ASP A 144 -13.29 18.35 -24.79
N CYS A 145 -13.99 18.67 -23.70
CA CYS A 145 -14.57 17.69 -22.80
C CYS A 145 -16.07 17.91 -22.60
N PHE A 146 -16.81 16.81 -22.55
CA PHE A 146 -18.13 16.75 -21.95
C PHE A 146 -18.01 16.79 -20.42
N VAL A 147 -18.82 17.64 -19.79
CA VAL A 147 -18.88 17.79 -18.33
C VAL A 147 -20.13 17.14 -17.82
N TYR A 148 -19.98 16.18 -16.91
CA TYR A 148 -21.08 15.52 -16.20
C TYR A 148 -21.14 16.09 -14.80
N LEU A 149 -22.35 16.38 -14.33
CA LEU A 149 -22.55 16.95 -13.01
C LEU A 149 -23.76 16.29 -12.34
N THR A 150 -23.57 15.74 -11.16
CA THR A 150 -24.64 15.10 -10.38
C THR A 150 -24.49 15.35 -8.89
N LYS A 151 -25.62 15.34 -8.17
CA LYS A 151 -25.67 15.33 -6.72
C LYS A 151 -25.73 13.89 -6.23
N ILE A 152 -24.95 13.57 -5.21
CA ILE A 152 -24.92 12.23 -4.60
C ILE A 152 -24.97 12.36 -3.08
N GLU A 153 -25.72 11.47 -2.44
CA GLU A 153 -25.71 11.34 -0.98
C GLU A 153 -24.46 10.58 -0.52
N SER A 154 -23.81 11.13 0.49
CA SER A 154 -22.65 10.52 1.12
C SER A 154 -22.80 10.52 2.64
N SER A 155 -21.92 9.78 3.33
CA SER A 155 -21.80 9.85 4.80
C SER A 155 -21.54 11.26 5.34
N ARG A 156 -21.05 12.19 4.50
CA ARG A 156 -20.78 13.60 4.85
C ARG A 156 -21.93 14.55 4.47
N GLY A 157 -23.06 14.01 4.00
CA GLY A 157 -24.18 14.78 3.44
C GLY A 157 -24.16 14.78 1.91
N VAL A 158 -24.87 15.73 1.31
CA VAL A 158 -24.98 15.85 -0.15
C VAL A 158 -23.70 16.46 -0.72
N ILE A 159 -23.04 15.71 -1.60
CA ILE A 159 -21.87 16.16 -2.35
C ILE A 159 -22.22 16.27 -3.84
N TRP A 160 -21.41 17.00 -4.58
CA TRP A 160 -21.48 17.01 -6.04
C TRP A 160 -20.30 16.26 -6.63
N ILE A 161 -20.59 15.46 -7.64
CA ILE A 161 -19.58 14.82 -8.47
C ILE A 161 -19.57 15.50 -9.84
N GLU A 162 -18.39 15.96 -10.22
CA GLU A 162 -18.09 16.53 -11.52
C GLU A 162 -17.15 15.59 -12.27
N ALA A 163 -17.49 15.22 -13.50
CA ALA A 163 -16.64 14.36 -14.32
C ALA A 163 -16.38 15.00 -15.68
N PHE A 164 -15.14 14.91 -16.14
CA PHE A 164 -14.72 15.37 -17.46
C PHE A 164 -14.42 14.15 -18.34
N ALA A 165 -15.08 14.05 -19.49
CA ALA A 165 -14.76 13.04 -20.51
C ALA A 165 -14.44 13.72 -21.84
N GLU A 166 -13.39 13.30 -22.52
CA GLU A 166 -13.00 13.86 -23.82
C GLU A 166 -14.10 13.65 -24.86
N ALA A 167 -14.46 14.71 -25.59
CA ALA A 167 -15.65 14.70 -26.44
C ALA A 167 -15.52 13.77 -27.67
N GLU A 168 -14.30 13.57 -28.18
CA GLU A 168 -14.02 12.72 -29.33
C GLU A 168 -13.91 11.24 -28.94
N SER A 169 -13.05 10.93 -27.96
CA SER A 169 -12.77 9.55 -27.55
C SER A 169 -13.78 9.00 -26.54
N LYS A 170 -14.54 9.88 -25.87
CA LYS A 170 -15.39 9.57 -24.70
C LYS A 170 -14.63 9.03 -23.49
N ARG A 171 -13.30 9.17 -23.45
CA ARG A 171 -12.47 8.72 -22.34
C ARG A 171 -12.63 9.64 -21.13
N LEU A 172 -12.74 9.05 -19.95
CA LEU A 172 -12.65 9.80 -18.69
C LEU A 172 -11.29 10.51 -18.60
N VAL A 173 -11.30 11.77 -18.22
CA VAL A 173 -10.10 12.56 -17.95
C VAL A 173 -9.94 12.77 -16.45
N GLN A 174 -11.03 13.15 -15.77
CA GLN A 174 -11.00 13.49 -14.36
C GLN A 174 -12.38 13.30 -13.70
N LEU A 175 -12.36 12.98 -12.41
CA LEU A 175 -13.53 12.88 -11.54
C LEU A 175 -13.26 13.63 -10.24
N THR A 176 -14.07 14.63 -9.94
CA THR A 176 -13.88 15.53 -8.79
C THR A 176 -15.09 15.51 -7.88
N ALA A 177 -14.87 15.42 -6.57
CA ALA A 177 -15.91 15.51 -5.54
C ALA A 177 -15.85 16.87 -4.83
N TRP A 178 -16.99 17.51 -4.71
CA TRP A 178 -17.14 18.84 -4.11
C TRP A 178 -18.17 18.84 -2.98
N GLU A 179 -17.90 19.64 -1.95
CA GLU A 179 -18.83 19.89 -0.85
C GLU A 179 -19.54 21.25 -1.04
N GLY A 180 -20.87 21.27 -0.90
CA GLY A 180 -21.69 22.48 -1.07
C GLY A 180 -22.28 22.60 -2.47
N ASP A 181 -22.96 23.71 -2.81
CA ASP A 181 -23.58 23.87 -4.12
C ASP A 181 -22.55 24.21 -5.21
N LEU A 182 -22.28 23.27 -6.13
CA LEU A 182 -21.33 23.50 -7.22
C LEU A 182 -21.70 24.69 -8.10
N ARG A 183 -23.00 25.02 -8.23
CA ARG A 183 -23.44 26.18 -9.01
C ARG A 183 -22.99 27.48 -8.36
N GLU A 184 -23.05 27.58 -7.05
CA GLU A 184 -22.55 28.74 -6.30
C GLU A 184 -21.02 28.82 -6.34
N LEU A 185 -20.34 27.67 -6.28
CA LEU A 185 -18.88 27.60 -6.41
C LEU A 185 -18.44 28.07 -7.81
N ARG A 186 -19.08 27.56 -8.89
CA ARG A 186 -18.78 27.97 -10.28
C ARG A 186 -19.16 29.43 -10.57
N ALA A 187 -20.23 29.95 -9.97
CA ALA A 187 -20.61 31.35 -10.14
C ALA A 187 -19.60 32.32 -9.50
N ASN A 188 -18.83 31.86 -8.52
CA ASN A 188 -17.83 32.64 -7.82
C ASN A 188 -16.44 32.03 -8.05
N ALA A 189 -15.87 32.22 -9.25
CA ALA A 189 -14.56 31.66 -9.61
C ALA A 189 -13.47 31.94 -8.55
N GLU A 190 -13.47 33.12 -7.92
CA GLU A 190 -12.54 33.47 -6.83
C GLU A 190 -12.67 32.60 -5.56
N ARG A 191 -13.81 31.93 -5.36
CA ARG A 191 -14.04 31.03 -4.22
C ARG A 191 -13.59 29.60 -4.47
N ILE A 192 -13.42 29.18 -5.73
CA ILE A 192 -12.93 27.84 -6.06
C ILE A 192 -11.51 27.66 -5.51
N ASP A 193 -10.67 28.69 -5.63
CA ASP A 193 -9.31 28.69 -5.07
C ASP A 193 -9.32 28.67 -3.52
N GLN A 194 -10.42 29.08 -2.89
CA GLN A 194 -10.55 29.11 -1.44
C GLN A 194 -11.09 27.81 -0.85
N LYS A 195 -11.81 27.00 -1.64
CA LYS A 195 -12.38 25.73 -1.17
C LYS A 195 -11.92 24.58 -2.08
N PRO A 196 -10.82 23.88 -1.71
CA PRO A 196 -10.34 22.76 -2.51
C PRO A 196 -11.40 21.64 -2.58
N PRO A 197 -11.40 20.84 -3.66
CA PRO A 197 -12.29 19.68 -3.76
C PRO A 197 -12.03 18.69 -2.62
N LEU A 198 -13.06 17.93 -2.25
CA LEU A 198 -12.95 16.85 -1.26
C LEU A 198 -11.98 15.77 -1.72
N ALA A 199 -12.06 15.42 -3.01
CA ALA A 199 -11.18 14.47 -3.67
C ALA A 199 -11.16 14.74 -5.17
N ASP A 200 -10.02 14.46 -5.80
CA ASP A 200 -9.79 14.58 -7.24
C ASP A 200 -9.11 13.31 -7.76
N LEU A 201 -9.73 12.62 -8.71
CA LEU A 201 -9.20 11.41 -9.34
C LEU A 201 -8.97 11.67 -10.83
N ARG A 202 -7.70 11.80 -11.23
CA ARG A 202 -7.29 12.08 -12.61
C ARG A 202 -6.77 10.83 -13.30
N LEU A 203 -7.27 10.52 -14.49
CA LEU A 203 -6.74 9.43 -15.32
C LEU A 203 -5.39 9.87 -15.93
N ILE A 204 -4.35 9.09 -15.67
CA ILE A 204 -2.98 9.35 -16.14
C ILE A 204 -2.68 8.50 -17.36
N ALA A 205 -2.99 7.20 -17.30
CA ALA A 205 -2.71 6.27 -18.39
C ALA A 205 -3.66 5.06 -18.41
N VAL A 206 -3.76 4.44 -19.58
CA VAL A 206 -4.58 3.25 -19.87
C VAL A 206 -3.69 2.22 -20.56
N ASN A 207 -3.78 0.95 -20.14
CA ASN A 207 -3.02 -0.19 -20.70
C ASN A 207 -1.49 0.00 -20.67
N VAL A 208 -0.97 0.68 -19.64
CA VAL A 208 0.47 0.71 -19.37
C VAL A 208 0.87 -0.57 -18.64
N PRO A 209 1.93 -1.29 -19.05
CA PRO A 209 2.39 -2.48 -18.34
C PRO A 209 2.72 -2.15 -16.88
N VAL A 210 2.16 -2.93 -15.96
CA VAL A 210 2.44 -2.82 -14.51
C VAL A 210 2.93 -4.18 -14.03
N ALA A 211 4.06 -4.17 -13.34
CA ALA A 211 4.71 -5.38 -12.82
C ALA A 211 3.84 -6.07 -11.74
N ASP A 212 3.86 -7.41 -11.72
CA ASP A 212 3.03 -8.23 -10.82
C ASP A 212 3.32 -7.94 -9.35
N GLU A 213 4.57 -7.63 -9.04
CA GLU A 213 5.10 -7.40 -7.71
C GLU A 213 4.44 -6.19 -7.04
N LYS A 214 3.92 -5.22 -7.80
CA LYS A 214 3.17 -4.09 -7.23
C LYS A 214 1.90 -4.56 -6.51
N PHE A 215 1.28 -5.66 -6.92
CA PHE A 215 0.01 -6.14 -6.34
C PHE A 215 0.20 -7.27 -5.33
N VAL A 216 1.44 -7.62 -4.99
CA VAL A 216 1.75 -8.68 -4.01
C VAL A 216 1.88 -8.06 -2.62
N VAL A 217 1.13 -8.57 -1.65
CA VAL A 217 1.33 -8.27 -0.23
C VAL A 217 2.46 -9.16 0.27
N ALA A 218 3.55 -8.55 0.74
CA ALA A 218 4.72 -9.30 1.19
C ALA A 218 4.37 -10.22 2.38
N LYS A 219 4.65 -11.52 2.25
CA LYS A 219 4.44 -12.55 3.30
C LYS A 219 5.20 -12.25 4.60
N SER A 220 6.22 -11.40 4.52
CA SER A 220 7.03 -10.97 5.66
C SER A 220 6.27 -10.08 6.64
N LEU A 221 5.22 -9.40 6.17
CA LEU A 221 4.41 -8.50 6.99
C LEU A 221 3.49 -9.31 7.91
N THR A 222 3.34 -8.85 9.15
CA THR A 222 2.41 -9.47 10.12
C THR A 222 1.42 -8.44 10.62
N GLU A 223 0.27 -8.91 11.12
CA GLU A 223 -0.82 -8.03 11.54
C GLU A 223 -0.40 -7.07 12.68
N ASP A 224 0.49 -7.51 13.55
CA ASP A 224 0.90 -6.76 14.74
C ASP A 224 2.39 -6.35 14.75
N GLY A 225 3.03 -6.40 13.58
CA GLY A 225 4.40 -5.93 13.39
C GLY A 225 5.48 -6.90 13.86
N ARG A 226 5.15 -8.14 14.21
CA ARG A 226 6.12 -9.22 14.47
C ARG A 226 7.01 -9.49 13.25
N ILE A 227 8.28 -9.77 13.51
CA ILE A 227 9.22 -10.28 12.50
C ILE A 227 9.66 -11.72 12.76
N GLY A 228 9.25 -12.29 13.88
CA GLY A 228 9.61 -13.64 14.27
C GLY A 228 9.20 -13.98 15.69
N LYS A 229 9.62 -15.15 16.13
CA LYS A 229 9.44 -15.63 17.49
C LYS A 229 10.62 -16.49 17.94
N VAL A 230 10.81 -16.56 19.25
CA VAL A 230 11.75 -17.50 19.89
C VAL A 230 11.11 -18.89 19.88
N SER A 231 11.67 -19.83 19.13
CA SER A 231 11.17 -21.21 19.05
C SER A 231 11.77 -22.12 20.11
N ASP A 232 13.03 -21.89 20.50
CA ASP A 232 13.65 -22.58 21.62
C ASP A 232 14.75 -21.74 22.28
N ALA A 233 15.03 -21.99 23.55
CA ALA A 233 16.09 -21.31 24.30
C ALA A 233 16.64 -22.24 25.40
N GLN A 234 17.96 -22.21 25.57
CA GLN A 234 18.69 -22.92 26.62
C GLN A 234 19.63 -21.94 27.33
N GLY A 235 19.72 -22.05 28.66
CA GLY A 235 20.58 -21.20 29.47
C GLY A 235 20.08 -19.77 29.66
N ILE A 236 21.01 -18.83 29.86
CA ILE A 236 20.71 -17.40 30.07
C ILE A 236 20.69 -16.69 28.72
N VAL A 237 19.48 -16.41 28.25
CA VAL A 237 19.23 -15.63 27.05
C VAL A 237 18.35 -14.44 27.39
N VAL A 238 18.70 -13.28 26.84
CA VAL A 238 17.99 -12.03 27.12
C VAL A 238 17.65 -11.30 25.82
N LEU A 239 16.52 -10.59 25.84
CA LEU A 239 16.06 -9.72 24.77
C LEU A 239 16.00 -8.27 25.27
N ARG A 240 16.40 -7.33 24.43
CA ARG A 240 16.19 -5.90 24.64
C ARG A 240 15.38 -5.35 23.46
N PRO A 241 14.13 -4.94 23.69
CA PRO A 241 13.34 -4.30 22.65
C PRO A 241 14.03 -3.03 22.11
N MET A 242 13.84 -2.68 20.83
CA MET A 242 14.50 -1.53 20.19
C MET A 242 14.41 -0.23 21.01
N LEU A 243 13.24 0.04 21.62
CA LEU A 243 12.98 1.25 22.40
C LEU A 243 13.28 1.11 23.91
N ALA A 244 13.68 -0.08 24.35
CA ALA A 244 13.91 -0.38 25.75
C ALA A 244 15.38 -0.24 26.14
N LYS A 245 15.63 0.29 27.34
CA LYS A 245 16.99 0.38 27.90
C LYS A 245 17.44 -0.91 28.60
N ARG A 246 16.50 -1.76 29.01
CA ARG A 246 16.76 -2.93 29.86
C ARG A 246 16.66 -4.22 29.06
N TRP A 247 17.53 -5.16 29.43
CA TRP A 247 17.47 -6.55 28.98
C TRP A 247 16.46 -7.32 29.83
N THR A 248 15.65 -8.14 29.18
CA THR A 248 14.62 -8.98 29.79
C THR A 248 14.96 -10.45 29.52
N PRO A 249 14.94 -11.34 30.51
CA PRO A 249 15.08 -12.78 30.28
C PRO A 249 14.05 -13.28 29.27
N LEU A 250 14.50 -14.10 28.33
CA LEU A 250 13.64 -14.69 27.31
C LEU A 250 12.95 -15.95 27.82
N CYS A 251 11.71 -16.14 27.37
CA CYS A 251 11.00 -17.40 27.44
C CYS A 251 10.70 -17.90 26.03
N ARG A 252 10.37 -19.18 25.89
CA ARG A 252 9.89 -19.75 24.62
C ARG A 252 8.64 -19.01 24.14
N GLU A 253 8.45 -18.98 22.83
CA GLU A 253 7.33 -18.32 22.13
C GLU A 253 7.29 -16.79 22.31
N MET A 254 8.36 -16.16 22.83
CA MET A 254 8.44 -14.71 22.89
C MET A 254 8.52 -14.12 21.48
N LEU A 255 7.69 -13.11 21.23
CA LEU A 255 7.56 -12.44 19.95
C LEU A 255 8.70 -11.45 19.73
N LEU A 256 9.15 -11.34 18.49
CA LEU A 256 10.20 -10.40 18.08
C LEU A 256 9.62 -9.30 17.20
N LYS A 257 10.08 -8.08 17.43
CA LYS A 257 9.78 -6.89 16.64
C LYS A 257 11.02 -6.37 15.91
N PRO A 258 10.84 -5.55 14.85
CA PRO A 258 11.94 -4.87 14.17
C PRO A 258 12.82 -4.10 15.16
N GLY A 259 14.13 -4.28 15.04
CA GLY A 259 15.14 -3.65 15.87
C GLY A 259 15.34 -4.28 17.25
N ASP A 260 14.68 -5.40 17.58
CA ASP A 260 14.92 -6.11 18.83
C ASP A 260 16.33 -6.72 18.86
N TRP A 261 16.96 -6.68 20.04
CA TRP A 261 18.29 -7.25 20.26
C TRP A 261 18.17 -8.53 21.07
N LEU A 262 18.88 -9.56 20.64
CA LEU A 262 19.00 -10.84 21.33
C LEU A 262 20.44 -11.05 21.78
N ARG A 263 20.61 -11.53 23.00
CA ARG A 263 21.93 -11.80 23.57
C ARG A 263 21.94 -13.12 24.35
N THR A 264 22.91 -13.96 24.05
CA THR A 264 23.25 -15.15 24.83
C THR A 264 24.47 -14.84 25.71
N GLU A 265 24.45 -15.31 26.96
CA GLU A 265 25.62 -15.14 27.83
C GLU A 265 26.81 -16.00 27.37
N LEU A 266 28.03 -15.57 27.72
CA LEU A 266 29.26 -16.22 27.27
C LEU A 266 29.51 -17.60 27.94
N ARG A 267 29.05 -17.77 29.19
CA ARG A 267 29.39 -18.94 30.02
C ARG A 267 28.22 -19.89 30.15
N GLY A 268 28.46 -21.18 29.88
CA GLY A 268 27.46 -22.25 29.97
C GLY A 268 26.86 -22.61 28.62
N ALA A 269 25.92 -23.54 28.64
CA ALA A 269 25.18 -23.99 27.45
C ALA A 269 24.06 -22.98 27.09
N ASN A 270 24.46 -21.77 26.71
CA ASN A 270 23.52 -20.71 26.32
C ASN A 270 23.33 -20.72 24.81
N ALA A 271 22.10 -20.95 24.36
CA ALA A 271 21.75 -20.92 22.97
C ALA A 271 20.28 -20.55 22.78
N ILE A 272 19.95 -19.99 21.64
CA ILE A 272 18.57 -19.62 21.30
C ILE A 272 18.32 -19.88 19.83
N LYS A 273 17.14 -20.44 19.54
CA LYS A 273 16.60 -20.59 18.21
C LYS A 273 15.47 -19.60 18.02
N VAL A 274 15.55 -18.85 16.92
CA VAL A 274 14.56 -17.88 16.48
C VAL A 274 14.05 -18.33 15.12
N THR A 275 12.74 -18.22 14.92
CA THR A 275 12.12 -18.42 13.62
C THR A 275 11.48 -17.10 13.19
N LEU A 276 11.98 -16.53 12.10
CA LEU A 276 11.46 -15.28 11.53
C LEU A 276 10.17 -15.53 10.74
N SER A 277 9.37 -14.49 10.47
CA SER A 277 8.15 -14.61 9.66
C SER A 277 8.44 -14.99 8.19
N SER A 278 9.68 -14.83 7.75
CA SER A 278 10.21 -15.35 6.48
C SER A 278 10.54 -16.84 6.49
N GLU A 279 10.26 -17.54 7.59
CA GLU A 279 10.65 -18.92 7.88
C GLU A 279 12.16 -19.15 8.06
N VAL A 280 12.98 -18.09 7.97
CA VAL A 280 14.41 -18.17 8.28
C VAL A 280 14.60 -18.50 9.76
N GLU A 281 15.40 -19.52 10.03
CA GLU A 281 15.78 -19.88 11.39
C GLU A 281 17.18 -19.36 11.72
N LEU A 282 17.30 -18.68 12.86
CA LEU A 282 18.56 -18.21 13.44
C LEU A 282 18.83 -18.97 14.73
N THR A 283 19.90 -19.75 14.77
CA THR A 283 20.37 -20.42 15.99
C THR A 283 21.63 -19.71 16.49
N LEU A 284 21.53 -19.02 17.62
CA LEU A 284 22.60 -18.23 18.21
C LEU A 284 23.30 -19.03 19.30
N GLY A 285 24.63 -19.13 19.22
CA GLY A 285 25.47 -19.78 20.22
C GLY A 285 25.85 -18.88 21.40
N PRO A 286 26.72 -19.33 22.32
CA PRO A 286 27.15 -18.55 23.48
C PRO A 286 27.90 -17.26 23.11
N GLY A 287 27.68 -16.19 23.88
CA GLY A 287 28.34 -14.88 23.70
C GLY A 287 27.91 -14.12 22.44
N THR A 288 26.77 -14.51 21.87
CA THR A 288 26.23 -13.92 20.65
C THR A 288 25.37 -12.71 20.95
N LEU A 289 25.52 -11.67 20.14
CA LEU A 289 24.68 -10.48 20.12
C LEU A 289 24.18 -10.28 18.70
N VAL A 290 22.87 -10.28 18.51
CA VAL A 290 22.25 -10.05 17.19
C VAL A 290 21.13 -9.02 17.31
N GLU A 291 20.99 -8.20 16.29
CA GLU A 291 19.85 -7.30 16.07
C GLU A 291 18.97 -7.89 14.96
N CYS A 292 17.69 -8.07 15.25
CA CYS A 292 16.70 -8.55 14.30
C CYS A 292 16.07 -7.33 13.60
N ILE A 293 16.53 -7.01 12.40
CA ILE A 293 16.15 -5.76 11.71
C ILE A 293 14.78 -5.93 11.01
N SER A 294 14.63 -7.00 10.24
CA SER A 294 13.40 -7.34 9.51
C SER A 294 13.30 -8.86 9.35
N PRO A 295 12.19 -9.40 8.80
CA PRO A 295 12.08 -10.83 8.52
C PRO A 295 13.17 -11.34 7.57
N MET A 296 13.68 -10.47 6.70
CA MET A 296 14.71 -10.82 5.71
C MET A 296 16.09 -10.29 6.07
N GLN A 297 16.26 -9.67 7.25
CA GLN A 297 17.51 -9.01 7.62
C GLN A 297 17.84 -9.12 9.11
N ALA A 298 19.06 -9.52 9.41
CA ALA A 298 19.62 -9.45 10.75
C ALA A 298 21.05 -8.91 10.72
N ARG A 299 21.52 -8.42 11.88
CA ARG A 299 22.91 -7.98 12.07
C ARG A 299 23.53 -8.71 13.24
N LEU A 300 24.59 -9.46 12.97
CA LEU A 300 25.36 -10.19 13.99
C LEU A 300 26.48 -9.28 14.49
N TYR A 301 26.44 -8.89 15.76
CA TYR A 301 27.43 -8.02 16.39
C TYR A 301 28.61 -8.76 17.00
N SER A 302 28.34 -9.91 17.60
CA SER A 302 29.38 -10.77 18.20
C SER A 302 28.93 -12.22 18.22
N GLY A 303 29.88 -13.12 18.46
CA GLY A 303 29.60 -14.55 18.66
C GLY A 303 29.38 -15.32 17.36
N GLN A 304 28.61 -16.39 17.45
CA GLN A 304 28.36 -17.35 16.38
C GLN A 304 26.86 -17.54 16.15
N ALA A 305 26.47 -17.69 14.89
CA ALA A 305 25.09 -17.95 14.51
C ALA A 305 25.04 -18.95 13.34
N GLN A 306 24.14 -19.93 13.45
CA GLN A 306 23.70 -20.73 12.32
C GLN A 306 22.47 -20.06 11.71
N VAL A 307 22.46 -19.87 10.40
CA VAL A 307 21.30 -19.44 9.64
C VAL A 307 20.84 -20.61 8.78
N MET A 308 19.56 -20.97 8.90
CA MET A 308 18.91 -21.94 8.03
C MET A 308 17.78 -21.23 7.29
N PHE A 309 17.86 -21.22 5.96
CA PHE A 309 16.77 -20.76 5.12
C PHE A 309 16.10 -22.01 4.52
N PRO A 310 14.89 -22.39 4.97
CA PRO A 310 14.20 -23.54 4.42
C PRO A 310 13.97 -23.39 2.90
N LYS A 311 13.92 -24.53 2.18
CA LYS A 311 13.57 -24.53 0.75
C LYS A 311 12.11 -24.13 0.61
N GLN A 312 11.84 -23.06 -0.12
CA GLN A 312 10.49 -22.68 -0.50
C GLN A 312 10.09 -23.46 -1.77
N ASN A 313 8.90 -24.04 -1.76
CA ASN A 313 8.36 -24.79 -2.91
C ASN A 313 7.74 -23.88 -3.99
N THR A 314 7.70 -22.57 -3.75
CA THR A 314 7.12 -21.59 -4.65
C THR A 314 8.16 -21.14 -5.67
N GLY A 315 7.85 -21.29 -6.97
CA GLY A 315 8.68 -20.82 -8.08
C GLY A 315 8.76 -19.29 -8.23
N GLU A 316 8.60 -18.56 -7.13
CA GLU A 316 8.77 -17.11 -7.04
C GLU A 316 10.27 -16.77 -6.99
N GLU A 317 10.65 -15.61 -7.54
CA GLU A 317 12.03 -15.11 -7.46
C GLU A 317 12.51 -15.10 -6.01
N SER A 318 13.66 -15.75 -5.77
CA SER A 318 14.12 -16.04 -4.41
C SER A 318 14.60 -14.77 -3.71
N VAL A 319 13.80 -14.21 -2.82
CA VAL A 319 14.26 -13.16 -1.91
C VAL A 319 15.34 -13.75 -1.00
N ALA A 320 16.53 -13.14 -1.00
CA ALA A 320 17.65 -13.60 -0.17
C ALA A 320 17.57 -13.01 1.24
N PHE A 321 17.92 -13.80 2.25
CA PHE A 321 18.08 -13.33 3.62
C PHE A 321 19.46 -12.67 3.78
N GLN A 322 19.50 -11.44 4.27
CA GLN A 322 20.74 -10.70 4.50
C GLN A 322 21.17 -10.77 5.96
N LEU A 323 22.32 -11.39 6.22
CA LEU A 323 23.02 -11.29 7.49
C LEU A 323 24.19 -10.32 7.36
N SER A 324 24.22 -9.26 8.17
CA SER A 324 25.26 -8.23 8.16
C SER A 324 26.18 -8.27 9.38
N ALA A 325 27.42 -7.82 9.21
CA ALA A 325 28.36 -7.54 10.30
C ALA A 325 28.22 -6.08 10.80
N PRO A 326 28.87 -5.69 11.92
CA PRO A 326 28.83 -4.32 12.43
C PRO A 326 29.50 -3.29 11.51
N ARG A 327 30.62 -3.67 10.87
CA ARG A 327 31.38 -2.78 9.98
C ARG A 327 31.06 -3.04 8.53
N ASP A 328 31.62 -4.12 8.02
CA ASP A 328 31.58 -4.45 6.60
C ASP A 328 31.53 -5.97 6.41
N GLY A 329 30.81 -6.39 5.38
CA GLY A 329 30.48 -7.77 5.12
C GLY A 329 29.00 -8.06 5.33
N SER A 330 28.36 -8.52 4.26
CA SER A 330 27.06 -9.16 4.31
C SER A 330 27.15 -10.57 3.74
N ARG A 331 26.29 -11.46 4.20
CA ARG A 331 26.02 -12.76 3.60
C ARG A 331 24.57 -12.75 3.15
N PHE A 332 24.36 -13.04 1.87
CA PHE A 332 23.03 -13.26 1.32
C PHE A 332 22.82 -14.76 1.22
N LEU A 333 21.82 -15.26 1.94
CA LEU A 333 21.43 -16.66 1.95
C LEU A 333 20.19 -16.85 1.10
N LYS A 334 20.20 -17.86 0.24
CA LYS A 334 19.06 -18.23 -0.61
C LYS A 334 18.24 -19.34 0.05
N PRO A 335 16.98 -19.55 -0.35
CA PRO A 335 16.17 -20.68 0.10
C PRO A 335 16.91 -22.02 -0.11
N GLY A 336 16.98 -22.81 0.95
CA GLY A 336 17.74 -24.06 1.04
C GLY A 336 19.16 -23.93 1.59
N ASP A 337 19.68 -22.71 1.77
CA ASP A 337 21.01 -22.51 2.36
C ASP A 337 21.01 -22.80 3.87
N LYS A 338 22.06 -23.48 4.32
CA LYS A 338 22.42 -23.59 5.74
C LYS A 338 23.85 -23.10 5.89
N LYS A 339 24.07 -22.02 6.65
CA LYS A 339 25.42 -21.48 6.91
C LYS A 339 25.65 -21.22 8.37
N LEU A 340 26.85 -21.56 8.83
CA LEU A 340 27.34 -21.21 10.15
C LEU A 340 28.36 -20.09 10.00
N VAL A 341 28.14 -18.98 10.70
CA VAL A 341 29.00 -17.80 10.65
C VAL A 341 29.39 -17.34 12.04
N ARG A 342 30.48 -16.58 12.12
CA ARG A 342 30.89 -15.86 13.32
C ARG A 342 31.38 -14.47 12.98
N VAL A 343 31.35 -13.59 13.97
CA VAL A 343 32.06 -12.31 13.88
C VAL A 343 33.50 -12.50 14.34
N ASP A 344 34.47 -12.03 13.56
CA ASP A 344 35.88 -12.05 13.93
C ASP A 344 36.30 -10.80 14.74
N ARG A 345 37.61 -10.64 14.98
CA ARG A 345 38.14 -9.50 15.75
C ARG A 345 38.07 -8.18 14.99
N ASP A 346 37.93 -8.24 13.66
CA ASP A 346 37.83 -7.08 12.79
C ASP A 346 36.37 -6.70 12.50
N GLU A 347 35.43 -7.30 13.26
CA GLU A 347 33.99 -7.10 13.13
C GLU A 347 33.44 -7.51 11.76
N LYS A 348 34.02 -8.56 11.15
CA LYS A 348 33.61 -9.15 9.86
C LYS A 348 32.97 -10.51 10.04
N LEU A 349 32.08 -10.86 9.11
CA LEU A 349 31.50 -12.20 9.02
C LEU A 349 32.50 -13.18 8.39
N VAL A 350 32.81 -14.23 9.14
CA VAL A 350 33.66 -15.35 8.72
C VAL A 350 32.85 -16.64 8.82
N ASP A 351 32.95 -17.47 7.78
CA ASP A 351 32.27 -18.75 7.72
C ASP A 351 32.98 -19.74 8.67
N VAL A 352 32.22 -20.57 9.38
CA VAL A 352 32.76 -21.55 10.33
C VAL A 352 32.65 -22.94 9.72
N GLU A 353 33.80 -23.52 9.37
CA GLU A 353 33.86 -24.82 8.67
C GLU A 353 33.40 -26.00 9.54
N LYS A 354 33.76 -25.99 10.83
CA LYS A 354 33.46 -27.09 11.75
C LYS A 354 32.29 -26.74 12.65
N THR A 355 31.30 -27.63 12.70
CA THR A 355 30.18 -27.53 13.65
C THR A 355 30.71 -27.48 15.08
N PRO A 356 30.43 -26.41 15.84
CA PRO A 356 30.88 -26.26 17.21
C PRO A 356 30.08 -27.15 18.15
N LEU A 357 30.70 -27.57 19.25
CA LEU A 357 30.08 -28.50 20.21
C LEU A 357 28.77 -27.98 20.78
N TRP A 358 28.69 -26.69 21.10
CA TRP A 358 27.47 -26.05 21.63
C TRP A 358 26.26 -26.25 20.70
N LEU A 359 26.48 -26.23 19.39
CA LEU A 359 25.40 -26.39 18.41
C LEU A 359 24.94 -27.84 18.34
N ALA A 360 25.88 -28.78 18.39
CA ALA A 360 25.55 -30.20 18.46
C ALA A 360 24.81 -30.57 19.76
N GLY A 361 25.20 -29.96 20.88
CA GLY A 361 24.50 -30.09 22.16
C GLY A 361 23.10 -29.49 22.11
N PHE A 362 22.95 -28.28 21.55
CA PHE A 362 21.66 -27.61 21.40
C PHE A 362 20.70 -28.36 20.46
N GLU A 363 21.19 -28.89 19.33
CA GLU A 363 20.42 -29.70 18.38
C GLU A 363 20.18 -31.14 18.89
N GLY A 364 20.75 -31.53 20.04
CA GLY A 364 20.62 -32.88 20.59
C GLY A 364 21.31 -33.97 19.75
N THR A 365 22.26 -33.60 18.89
CA THR A 365 23.00 -34.55 18.03
C THR A 365 24.25 -35.10 18.71
N SER A 366 24.62 -34.55 19.87
CA SER A 366 25.73 -35.02 20.71
C SER A 366 25.25 -35.36 22.11
N ASN A 367 25.62 -36.55 22.60
CA ASN A 367 25.34 -37.00 23.97
C ASN A 367 26.41 -36.58 24.99
N ASN A 368 27.51 -35.95 24.54
CA ASN A 368 28.69 -35.74 25.39
C ASN A 368 28.57 -34.56 26.37
N GLU A 369 27.51 -33.74 26.32
CA GLU A 369 27.42 -32.51 27.13
C GLU A 369 26.27 -32.46 28.14
N SER A 370 25.32 -33.40 28.12
CA SER A 370 24.07 -33.20 28.89
C SER A 370 24.14 -33.55 30.38
N ILE A 371 25.19 -34.24 30.81
CA ILE A 371 25.42 -34.52 32.22
C ILE A 371 26.91 -34.35 32.42
N GLY A 372 27.34 -33.26 33.06
CA GLY A 372 28.70 -33.18 33.59
C GLY A 372 28.93 -34.48 34.34
N SER A 373 29.87 -35.29 33.85
CA SER A 373 29.99 -36.68 34.26
C SER A 373 30.22 -36.69 35.77
N LEU A 374 29.18 -36.99 36.54
CA LEU A 374 29.29 -37.27 37.97
C LEU A 374 29.79 -38.70 38.09
N ILE A 375 30.94 -38.99 37.45
CA ILE A 375 31.68 -40.21 37.64
C ILE A 375 32.41 -39.99 38.97
N VAL A 376 31.73 -40.41 40.04
CA VAL A 376 32.40 -40.62 41.32
C VAL A 376 33.20 -41.91 41.15
N ASN A 377 34.52 -41.79 41.08
CA ASN A 377 35.40 -42.93 41.28
C ASN A 377 35.29 -43.34 42.74
N LEU A 378 34.62 -44.45 43.02
CA LEU A 378 34.65 -45.06 44.35
C LEU A 378 35.98 -45.84 44.48
N PRO A 379 36.75 -45.64 45.56
CA PRO A 379 37.86 -46.54 45.87
C PRO A 379 37.32 -47.93 46.22
N ASP A 380 38.02 -48.97 45.76
CA ASP A 380 37.76 -50.38 46.11
C ASP A 380 37.80 -50.62 47.63
#